data_AF-A0A8K0SHN3-F1
#
_entry.id   AF-A0A8K0SHN3-F1
#
_cell.length_a   1.000
_cell.length_b   1.000
_cell.length_c   1.000
_cell.angle_alpha   90.00
_cell.angle_beta   90.00
_cell.angle_gamma   90.00
#
_symmetry.space_group_name_H-M   'P 1'
#
loop_
_entity.id
_entity.type
_entity.pdbx_description
1 polymer ?
#
loop_
_entity_poly.entity_id
_entity_poly.type
_entity_poly.pdbx_seq_one_letter_code
_entity_poly.pdbx_strand_id
1 'polypeptide(L)'
;MASQVSLPDERSPLLGSPPPAGHDTAIIVNHRLAPSLARRVYVSHFLSTWNSRVFEFGAVLFLASIFPGTLLPMSIYASVRSLSTLVFASFIGRYIDTGNRLSVARTSIIYQRLATVVSCVLFYLLSVKQSFRTGIKEAVLAILILIACVEKLCSIMNLVAIEKDWVVVMAAKDHEALGVLNAQMRRIDLLCKLFGPLIVGLLDGWSTRVAILITLAMNLASVAVEYFAIAQVYNRVPALHVPKQSKVQATATGSPRNPPHSIWTRCVAFQAKTTADFRLYFQHKAFLPSFSEALLNLTVLSFGASMVTYLLSSSYSSYQVAMSRTVSVTFEVLATWIAPWVMRRIGPLRAGMWFSTLQLSMLMAGGAIFWACLQEPMISASGIVGGTILSRVGLWGFDLCTQIIIQEEVEAENRGAFSSVEAAWQNMFEMLAYGSTAIFHRPEDFKWPVLISIVATALCNMGYATFLWKRRGHLLHLEKLSNICGGTARAWRRSIVSERWPPHNEA
;
A
#
# COMPACT_ATOMS: atom_id res chain seq x y z
N MET A 1 -55.62 31.28 -4.58
CA MET A 1 -54.89 32.52 -4.89
C MET A 1 -54.15 32.94 -3.63
N ALA A 2 -52.81 32.96 -3.74
CA ALA A 2 -51.78 33.53 -2.86
C ALA A 2 -52.00 33.59 -1.33
N SER A 3 -51.30 32.75 -0.56
CA SER A 3 -50.91 33.05 0.82
C SER A 3 -49.46 33.55 0.85
N GLN A 4 -49.28 34.74 1.42
CA GLN A 4 -48.01 35.46 1.54
C GLN A 4 -47.04 34.73 2.48
N VAL A 5 -45.77 34.65 2.05
CA VAL A 5 -44.64 34.25 2.89
C VAL A 5 -44.29 35.44 3.80
N SER A 6 -44.50 35.29 5.09
CA SER A 6 -44.01 36.22 6.12
C SER A 6 -42.57 35.85 6.50
N LEU A 7 -41.62 36.75 6.22
CA LEU A 7 -40.23 36.65 6.70
C LEU A 7 -40.18 36.91 8.23
N PRO A 8 -39.27 36.26 8.98
CA PRO A 8 -39.20 36.39 10.43
C PRO A 8 -38.54 37.72 10.87
N ASP A 9 -39.08 38.25 11.96
CA ASP A 9 -38.79 39.54 12.58
C ASP A 9 -37.39 39.57 13.26
N GLU A 10 -36.64 40.65 13.04
CA GLU A 10 -35.18 40.77 13.28
C GLU A 10 -34.80 40.99 14.77
N ARG A 11 -35.67 40.59 15.70
CA ARG A 11 -35.50 40.79 17.16
C ARG A 11 -35.73 39.56 18.03
N SER A 12 -35.53 38.37 17.47
CA SER A 12 -35.59 37.11 18.23
C SER A 12 -34.22 36.81 18.89
N PRO A 13 -34.14 36.52 20.20
CA PRO A 13 -32.87 36.18 20.84
C PRO A 13 -32.30 34.86 20.31
N LEU A 14 -31.04 34.88 19.84
CA LEU A 14 -30.32 33.79 19.15
C LEU A 14 -29.94 32.58 20.03
N LEU A 15 -30.24 32.61 21.32
CA LEU A 15 -29.93 31.54 22.27
C LEU A 15 -31.16 31.24 23.12
N GLY A 16 -31.79 30.08 22.87
CA GLY A 16 -32.83 29.54 23.73
C GLY A 16 -32.26 29.20 25.11
N SER A 17 -33.06 29.46 26.15
CA SER A 17 -32.76 29.11 27.55
C SER A 17 -32.45 27.62 27.73
N PRO A 18 -31.54 27.25 28.66
CA PRO A 18 -31.13 25.86 28.84
C PRO A 18 -32.25 25.02 29.46
N PRO A 19 -32.46 23.76 29.05
CA PRO A 19 -33.43 22.88 29.70
C PRO A 19 -32.88 22.37 31.05
N PRO A 20 -33.76 21.95 31.98
CA PRO A 20 -33.37 21.54 33.32
C PRO A 20 -32.57 20.22 33.30
N ALA A 21 -31.66 20.09 34.27
CA ALA A 21 -30.74 18.98 34.41
C ALA A 21 -31.47 17.63 34.58
N GLY A 22 -31.50 16.84 33.51
CA GLY A 22 -31.79 15.41 33.54
C GLY A 22 -30.63 14.65 32.92
N HIS A 23 -29.95 13.83 33.74
CA HIS A 23 -29.04 12.80 33.24
C HIS A 23 -29.85 11.84 32.37
N ASP A 24 -29.65 11.90 31.04
CA ASP A 24 -29.77 10.78 30.06
C ASP A 24 -29.95 11.25 28.60
N THR A 25 -30.01 12.55 28.33
CA THR A 25 -30.18 13.11 26.96
C THR A 25 -28.92 13.75 26.38
N ALA A 26 -27.80 13.01 26.36
CA ALA A 26 -26.56 13.45 25.71
C ALA A 26 -26.12 12.58 24.51
N ILE A 27 -27.01 11.73 23.96
CA ILE A 27 -26.59 10.71 22.98
C ILE A 27 -26.92 11.08 21.52
N ILE A 28 -27.85 11.99 21.22
CA ILE A 28 -28.12 12.36 19.82
C ILE A 28 -28.45 13.85 19.72
N VAL A 29 -27.43 14.68 19.61
CA VAL A 29 -27.59 16.06 19.11
C VAL A 29 -26.97 16.10 17.71
N ASN A 30 -27.84 16.24 16.70
CA ASN A 30 -27.54 16.60 15.31
C ASN A 30 -26.61 15.70 14.50
N HIS A 31 -26.97 14.44 14.16
CA HIS A 31 -26.38 13.62 13.06
C HIS A 31 -24.83 13.58 12.90
N ARG A 32 -24.07 14.17 13.82
CA ARG A 32 -22.62 14.38 13.77
C ARG A 32 -22.04 13.52 14.86
N LEU A 33 -21.13 12.65 14.47
CA LEU A 33 -20.40 11.77 15.37
C LEU A 33 -19.79 12.59 16.53
N ALA A 34 -20.01 12.18 17.78
CA ALA A 34 -19.42 12.88 18.92
C ALA A 34 -17.88 12.89 18.77
N PRO A 35 -17.20 14.06 18.83
CA PRO A 35 -15.75 14.16 18.62
C PRO A 35 -14.92 13.26 19.55
N SER A 36 -15.44 13.02 20.75
CA SER A 36 -14.83 12.14 21.75
C SER A 36 -14.84 10.65 21.35
N LEU A 37 -15.81 10.20 20.55
CA LEU A 37 -15.88 8.84 20.01
C LEU A 37 -14.91 8.68 18.84
N ALA A 38 -14.94 9.62 17.89
CA ALA A 38 -14.00 9.65 16.77
C ALA A 38 -12.55 9.59 17.27
N ARG A 39 -12.21 10.40 18.28
CA ARG A 39 -10.87 10.40 18.90
C ARG A 39 -10.48 9.04 19.47
N ARG A 40 -11.39 8.29 20.10
CA ARG A 40 -11.08 6.96 20.65
C ARG A 40 -10.79 5.94 19.55
N VAL A 41 -11.55 5.97 18.46
CA VAL A 41 -11.27 5.13 17.28
C VAL A 41 -9.93 5.51 16.67
N TYR A 42 -9.65 6.81 16.51
CA TYR A 42 -8.37 7.29 15.99
C TYR A 42 -7.18 6.90 16.87
N VAL A 43 -7.30 6.98 18.20
CA VAL A 43 -6.25 6.54 19.12
C VAL A 43 -6.03 5.03 19.02
N SER A 44 -7.11 4.24 19.00
CA SER A 44 -7.01 2.78 18.82
C SER A 44 -6.36 2.43 17.48
N HIS A 45 -6.80 3.07 16.40
CA HIS A 45 -6.25 2.86 15.05
C HIS A 45 -4.79 3.29 14.96
N PHE A 46 -4.44 4.45 15.51
CA PHE A 46 -3.07 4.94 15.59
C PHE A 46 -2.17 3.94 16.32
N LEU A 47 -2.55 3.48 17.51
CA LEU A 47 -1.76 2.51 18.27
C LEU A 47 -1.62 1.18 17.52
N SER A 48 -2.70 0.70 16.89
CA SER A 48 -2.67 -0.50 16.04
C SER A 48 -1.66 -0.38 14.92
N THR A 49 -1.84 0.64 14.07
CA THR A 49 -1.06 0.84 12.86
C THR A 49 0.39 1.20 13.20
N TRP A 50 0.61 2.03 14.22
CA TRP A 50 1.94 2.38 14.71
C TRP A 50 2.75 1.14 15.10
N ASN A 51 2.21 0.33 16.03
CA ASN A 51 2.89 -0.88 16.49
C ASN A 51 3.15 -1.86 15.35
N SER A 52 2.17 -2.07 14.47
CA SER A 52 2.33 -2.99 13.34
C SER A 52 3.42 -2.52 12.38
N ARG A 53 3.50 -1.22 12.05
CA ARG A 53 4.54 -0.67 11.15
C ARG A 53 5.92 -0.65 11.78
N VAL A 54 6.02 -0.30 13.06
CA VAL A 54 7.28 -0.37 13.81
C VAL A 54 7.80 -1.80 13.87
N PHE A 55 6.94 -2.77 14.21
CA PHE A 55 7.35 -4.17 14.28
C PHE A 55 7.65 -4.77 12.90
N GLU A 56 6.85 -4.46 11.88
CA GLU A 56 7.07 -4.94 10.50
C GLU A 56 8.43 -4.54 9.96
N PHE A 57 8.83 -3.27 10.15
CA PHE A 57 10.17 -2.82 9.74
C PHE A 57 11.26 -3.26 10.72
N GLY A 58 11.01 -3.20 12.02
CA GLY A 58 11.94 -3.64 13.05
C GLY A 58 12.35 -5.11 12.86
N ALA A 59 11.40 -6.01 12.60
CA ALA A 59 11.68 -7.42 12.34
C ALA A 59 12.67 -7.63 11.17
N VAL A 60 12.62 -6.78 10.13
CA VAL A 60 13.59 -6.82 9.02
C VAL A 60 14.99 -6.49 9.52
N LEU A 61 15.14 -5.39 10.27
CA LEU A 61 16.43 -4.97 10.82
C LEU A 61 16.98 -5.99 11.82
N PHE A 62 16.11 -6.56 12.66
CA PHE A 62 16.48 -7.55 13.66
C PHE A 62 16.94 -8.86 12.98
N LEU A 63 16.23 -9.35 11.96
CA LEU A 63 16.67 -10.53 11.20
C LEU A 63 18.01 -10.28 10.53
N ALA A 64 18.20 -9.13 9.89
CA ALA A 64 19.45 -8.79 9.21
C ALA A 64 20.63 -8.72 10.19
N SER A 65 20.40 -8.21 11.41
CA SER A 65 21.42 -8.15 12.47
C SER A 65 21.73 -9.51 13.09
N ILE A 66 20.72 -10.40 13.20
CA ILE A 66 20.88 -11.75 13.78
C ILE A 66 21.52 -12.73 12.78
N PHE A 67 21.17 -12.62 11.50
CA PHE A 67 21.69 -13.46 10.41
C PHE A 67 22.45 -12.62 9.37
N PRO A 68 23.63 -12.09 9.72
CA PRO A 68 24.39 -11.25 8.82
C PRO A 68 24.92 -12.04 7.60
N GLY A 69 25.11 -11.34 6.48
CA GLY A 69 25.77 -11.88 5.29
C GLY A 69 24.90 -12.78 4.41
N THR A 70 23.59 -12.86 4.64
CA THR A 70 22.66 -13.62 3.80
C THR A 70 21.28 -12.97 3.73
N LEU A 71 20.65 -13.06 2.56
CA LEU A 71 19.27 -12.61 2.33
C LEU A 71 18.25 -13.72 2.59
N LEU A 72 18.69 -14.96 2.81
CA LEU A 72 17.83 -16.14 2.83
C LEU A 72 16.78 -16.11 3.96
N PRO A 73 17.13 -15.90 5.24
CA PRO A 73 16.15 -15.92 6.34
C PRO A 73 15.07 -14.85 6.16
N MET A 74 15.49 -13.68 5.69
CA MET A 74 14.59 -12.56 5.46
C MET A 74 13.66 -12.82 4.26
N SER A 75 14.19 -13.37 3.16
CA SER A 75 13.41 -13.69 1.97
C SER A 75 12.35 -14.75 2.28
N ILE A 76 12.71 -15.80 3.02
CA ILE A 76 11.75 -16.84 3.45
C ILE A 76 10.71 -16.26 4.41
N TYR A 77 11.14 -15.46 5.40
CA TYR A 77 10.23 -14.81 6.34
C TYR A 77 9.20 -13.93 5.61
N ALA A 78 9.64 -13.08 4.68
CA ALA A 78 8.76 -12.20 3.93
C ALA A 78 7.81 -13.00 3.01
N SER A 79 8.35 -14.00 2.30
CA SER A 79 7.57 -14.86 1.39
C SER A 79 6.46 -15.60 2.13
N VAL A 80 6.78 -16.27 3.23
CA VAL A 80 5.80 -17.08 3.98
C VAL A 80 4.76 -16.18 4.63
N ARG A 81 5.16 -15.00 5.13
CA ARG A 81 4.24 -14.01 5.67
C ARG A 81 3.26 -13.52 4.59
N SER A 82 3.73 -13.14 3.39
CA SER A 82 2.85 -12.73 2.28
C SER A 82 1.96 -13.88 1.81
N LEU A 83 2.51 -15.09 1.63
CA LEU A 83 1.74 -16.28 1.24
C LEU A 83 0.62 -16.61 2.25
N SER A 84 0.89 -16.46 3.56
CA SER A 84 -0.13 -16.69 4.58
C SER A 84 -1.34 -15.77 4.39
N THR A 85 -1.13 -14.51 4.02
CA THR A 85 -2.24 -13.57 3.80
C THR A 85 -3.10 -13.97 2.61
N LEU A 86 -2.47 -14.47 1.54
CA LEU A 86 -3.18 -14.97 0.36
C LEU A 86 -4.01 -16.22 0.70
N VAL A 87 -3.41 -17.19 1.37
CA VAL A 87 -4.07 -18.46 1.73
C VAL A 87 -5.21 -18.26 2.71
N PHE A 88 -5.04 -17.38 3.71
CA PHE A 88 -6.02 -17.19 4.79
C PHE A 88 -6.96 -15.98 4.57
N ALA A 89 -6.87 -15.24 3.46
CA ALA A 89 -7.73 -14.09 3.17
C ALA A 89 -9.24 -14.44 3.29
N SER A 90 -9.67 -15.54 2.69
CA SER A 90 -11.07 -16.01 2.74
C SER A 90 -11.51 -16.43 4.14
N PHE A 91 -10.58 -16.91 4.96
CA PHE A 91 -10.87 -17.26 6.35
C PHE A 91 -11.05 -16.00 7.20
N ILE A 92 -10.14 -15.03 7.08
CA ILE A 92 -10.24 -13.73 7.76
C ILE A 92 -11.56 -13.04 7.40
N GLY A 93 -11.91 -12.95 6.11
CA GLY A 93 -13.15 -12.32 5.67
C GLY A 93 -14.39 -12.96 6.31
N ARG A 94 -14.49 -14.30 6.25
CA ARG A 94 -15.60 -15.03 6.90
C ARG A 94 -15.66 -14.81 8.41
N TYR A 95 -14.51 -14.80 9.08
CA TYR A 95 -14.45 -14.56 10.52
C TYR A 95 -14.92 -13.14 10.89
N ILE A 96 -14.53 -12.14 10.10
CA ILE A 96 -14.99 -10.74 10.28
C ILE A 96 -16.50 -10.64 10.04
N ASP A 97 -17.02 -11.28 9.00
CA ASP A 97 -18.42 -11.14 8.58
C ASP A 97 -19.41 -11.89 9.48
N THR A 98 -18.99 -13.03 10.05
CA THR A 98 -19.84 -13.86 10.92
C THR A 98 -19.64 -13.55 12.41
N GLY A 99 -18.47 -13.05 12.78
CA GLY A 99 -18.12 -12.78 14.18
C GLY A 99 -18.83 -11.54 14.73
N ASN A 100 -19.06 -11.55 16.05
CA ASN A 100 -19.46 -10.34 16.76
C ASN A 100 -18.36 -9.28 16.62
N ARG A 101 -18.73 -8.06 16.22
CA ARG A 101 -17.80 -6.95 15.95
C ARG A 101 -16.77 -6.72 17.04
N LEU A 102 -17.19 -6.69 18.31
CA LEU A 102 -16.29 -6.48 19.46
C LEU A 102 -15.35 -7.67 19.65
N SER A 103 -15.88 -8.89 19.53
CA SER A 103 -15.06 -10.11 19.66
C SER A 103 -13.99 -10.18 18.59
N VAL A 104 -14.35 -9.90 17.32
CA VAL A 104 -13.41 -9.87 16.19
C VAL A 104 -12.29 -8.86 16.45
N ALA A 105 -12.64 -7.62 16.80
CA ALA A 105 -11.65 -6.56 17.06
C ALA A 105 -10.73 -6.88 18.25
N ARG A 106 -11.29 -7.37 19.38
CA ARG A 106 -10.50 -7.73 20.55
C ARG A 106 -9.58 -8.92 20.29
N THR A 107 -10.07 -9.92 19.58
CA THR A 107 -9.30 -11.09 19.20
C THR A 107 -8.13 -10.69 18.30
N SER A 108 -8.35 -9.87 17.28
CA SER A 108 -7.25 -9.36 16.45
C SER A 108 -6.21 -8.61 17.28
N ILE A 109 -6.62 -7.72 18.18
CA ILE A 109 -5.70 -6.94 19.00
C ILE A 109 -4.87 -7.85 19.91
N ILE A 110 -5.51 -8.76 20.64
CA ILE A 110 -4.81 -9.63 21.61
C ILE A 110 -3.81 -10.54 20.90
N TYR A 111 -4.25 -11.28 19.87
CA TYR A 111 -3.37 -12.24 19.19
C TYR A 111 -2.26 -11.54 18.41
N GLN A 112 -2.50 -10.36 17.84
CA GLN A 112 -1.45 -9.55 17.23
C GLN A 112 -0.39 -9.16 18.26
N ARG A 113 -0.81 -8.62 19.42
CA ARG A 113 0.11 -8.16 20.48
C ARG A 113 0.89 -9.32 21.09
N LEU A 114 0.23 -10.44 21.34
CA LEU A 114 0.89 -11.65 21.83
C LEU A 114 1.95 -12.14 20.83
N ALA A 115 1.60 -12.21 19.54
CA ALA A 115 2.54 -12.59 18.49
C ALA A 115 3.75 -11.65 18.43
N THR A 116 3.55 -10.33 18.51
CA THR A 116 4.64 -9.36 18.55
C THR A 116 5.51 -9.51 19.80
N VAL A 117 4.91 -9.64 20.99
CA VAL A 117 5.63 -9.81 22.26
C VAL A 117 6.49 -11.07 22.24
N VAL A 118 5.93 -12.20 21.83
CA VAL A 118 6.69 -13.47 21.74
C VAL A 118 7.81 -13.34 20.70
N SER A 119 7.54 -12.70 19.56
CA SER A 119 8.58 -12.45 18.55
C SER A 119 9.72 -11.59 19.09
N CYS A 120 9.43 -10.50 19.82
CA CYS A 120 10.45 -9.67 20.44
C CYS A 120 11.28 -10.43 21.48
N VAL A 121 10.66 -11.29 22.29
CA VAL A 121 11.40 -12.15 23.24
C VAL A 121 12.33 -13.11 22.49
N LEU A 122 11.86 -13.76 21.42
CA LEU A 122 12.69 -14.65 20.62
C LEU A 122 13.82 -13.91 19.91
N PHE A 123 13.57 -12.72 19.35
CA PHE A 123 14.61 -11.86 18.78
C PHE A 123 15.64 -11.45 19.81
N TYR A 124 15.21 -11.06 21.01
CA TYR A 124 16.10 -10.70 22.10
C TYR A 124 17.00 -11.88 22.48
N LEU A 125 16.42 -13.08 22.66
CA LEU A 125 17.17 -14.29 22.98
C LEU A 125 18.21 -14.62 21.90
N LEU A 126 17.85 -14.53 20.62
CA LEU A 126 18.78 -14.73 19.51
C LEU A 126 19.88 -13.66 19.46
N SER A 127 19.57 -12.41 19.82
CA SER A 127 20.53 -11.29 19.82
C SER A 127 21.53 -11.32 20.98
N VAL A 128 21.19 -11.97 22.10
CA VAL A 128 22.05 -12.12 23.28
C VAL A 128 22.89 -13.39 23.17
N LYS A 129 22.29 -14.51 22.78
CA LYS A 129 22.97 -15.81 22.74
C LYS A 129 23.50 -16.12 21.35
N GLN A 130 24.61 -15.47 20.98
CA GLN A 130 25.25 -15.65 19.66
C GLN A 130 25.76 -17.09 19.41
N SER A 131 25.95 -17.90 20.47
CA SER A 131 26.51 -19.27 20.42
C SER A 131 25.47 -20.40 20.28
N PHE A 132 24.21 -20.11 19.94
CA PHE A 132 23.26 -21.20 19.65
C PHE A 132 23.78 -22.08 18.49
N ARG A 133 23.67 -23.40 18.66
CA ARG A 133 23.91 -24.38 17.57
C ARG A 133 23.02 -24.02 16.38
N THR A 134 23.54 -24.15 15.16
CA THR A 134 22.87 -23.75 13.91
C THR A 134 21.43 -24.27 13.82
N GLY A 135 21.20 -25.55 14.13
CA GLY A 135 19.84 -26.13 14.10
C GLY A 135 18.85 -25.49 15.09
N ILE A 136 19.32 -24.97 16.23
CA ILE A 136 18.45 -24.24 17.19
C ILE A 136 18.09 -22.87 16.61
N LYS A 137 19.03 -22.17 15.97
CA LYS A 137 18.76 -20.87 15.32
C LYS A 137 17.73 -21.02 14.20
N GLU A 138 17.84 -22.08 13.41
CA GLU A 138 16.88 -22.42 12.34
C GLU A 138 15.50 -22.79 12.90
N ALA A 139 15.43 -23.59 13.97
CA ALA A 139 14.16 -23.89 14.64
C ALA A 139 13.49 -22.63 15.21
N VAL A 140 14.24 -21.75 15.87
CA VAL A 140 13.68 -20.48 16.38
C VAL A 140 13.25 -19.57 15.23
N LEU A 141 13.99 -19.53 14.12
CA LEU A 141 13.58 -18.82 12.90
C LEU A 141 12.26 -19.36 12.34
N ALA A 142 12.09 -20.69 12.27
CA ALA A 142 10.84 -21.30 11.83
C ALA A 142 9.66 -20.89 12.73
N ILE A 143 9.86 -20.89 14.05
CA ILE A 143 8.86 -20.42 15.03
C ILE A 143 8.54 -18.93 14.81
N LEU A 144 9.56 -18.08 14.63
CA LEU A 144 9.39 -16.65 14.34
C LEU A 144 8.56 -16.41 13.08
N ILE A 145 8.77 -17.20 12.03
CA ILE A 145 8.00 -17.09 10.78
C ILE A 145 6.53 -17.44 11.01
N LEU A 146 6.24 -18.52 11.74
CA LEU A 146 4.87 -18.91 12.07
C LEU A 146 4.15 -17.83 12.89
N ILE A 147 4.83 -17.27 13.88
CA ILE A 147 4.29 -16.19 14.71
C ILE A 147 4.08 -14.91 13.89
N ALA A 148 4.99 -14.59 12.97
CA ALA A 148 4.85 -13.44 12.08
C ALA A 148 3.65 -13.56 11.13
N CYS A 149 3.28 -14.77 10.71
CA CYS A 149 2.05 -15.01 9.97
C CYS A 149 0.83 -14.65 10.82
N VAL A 150 0.78 -15.13 12.08
CA VAL A 150 -0.31 -14.80 13.01
C VAL A 150 -0.42 -13.29 13.24
N GLU A 151 0.71 -12.61 13.46
CA GLU A 151 0.74 -11.14 13.61
C GLU A 151 0.15 -10.45 12.37
N LYS A 152 0.58 -10.83 11.16
CA LYS A 152 0.12 -10.20 9.92
C LYS A 152 -1.37 -10.41 9.69
N LEU A 153 -1.85 -11.63 9.90
CA LEU A 153 -3.26 -11.98 9.73
C LEU A 153 -4.14 -11.20 10.72
N CYS A 154 -3.72 -11.09 11.98
CA CYS A 154 -4.44 -10.32 12.99
C CYS A 154 -4.40 -8.81 12.71
N SER A 155 -3.27 -8.29 12.22
CA SER A 155 -3.14 -6.88 11.80
C SER A 155 -4.11 -6.53 10.67
N ILE A 156 -4.18 -7.37 9.62
CA ILE A 156 -5.12 -7.19 8.52
C ILE A 156 -6.57 -7.31 9.02
N MET A 157 -6.84 -8.28 9.89
CA MET A 157 -8.17 -8.47 10.48
C MET A 157 -8.63 -7.24 11.26
N ASN A 158 -7.75 -6.64 12.08
CA ASN A 158 -8.05 -5.41 12.81
C ASN A 158 -8.35 -4.25 11.85
N LEU A 159 -7.48 -4.05 10.86
CA LEU A 159 -7.62 -2.97 9.87
C LEU A 159 -8.96 -3.07 9.13
N VAL A 160 -9.30 -4.25 8.60
CA VAL A 160 -10.55 -4.45 7.87
C VAL A 160 -11.76 -4.31 8.80
N ALA A 161 -11.71 -4.87 10.01
CA ALA A 161 -12.80 -4.73 10.98
C ALA A 161 -13.08 -3.26 11.34
N ILE A 162 -12.04 -2.46 11.56
CA ILE A 162 -12.21 -1.06 11.97
C ILE A 162 -12.53 -0.16 10.78
N GLU A 163 -11.67 -0.12 9.76
CA GLU A 163 -11.81 0.84 8.65
C GLU A 163 -12.98 0.52 7.73
N LYS A 164 -13.23 -0.77 7.45
CA LYS A 164 -14.21 -1.18 6.43
C LYS A 164 -15.57 -1.53 7.00
N ASP A 165 -15.68 -1.77 8.31
CA ASP A 165 -16.97 -2.08 8.97
C ASP A 165 -17.30 -1.04 10.04
N TRP A 166 -16.49 -0.86 11.09
CA TRP A 166 -16.87 0.03 12.20
C TRP A 166 -17.03 1.50 11.78
N VAL A 167 -16.07 2.05 11.03
CA VAL A 167 -16.14 3.44 10.55
C VAL A 167 -17.38 3.66 9.67
N VAL A 168 -17.74 2.68 8.84
CA VAL A 168 -18.94 2.73 7.99
C VAL A 168 -20.21 2.70 8.83
N VAL A 169 -20.29 1.80 9.82
CA VAL A 169 -21.45 1.71 10.73
C VAL A 169 -21.60 2.98 11.58
N MET A 170 -20.48 3.55 12.02
CA MET A 170 -20.45 4.79 12.81
C MET A 170 -20.93 6.01 12.01
N ALA A 171 -20.56 6.11 10.73
CA ALA A 171 -21.03 7.18 9.86
C ALA A 171 -22.50 7.01 9.42
N ALA A 172 -23.08 5.82 9.56
CA ALA A 172 -24.45 5.50 9.17
C ALA A 172 -24.77 5.93 7.72
N LYS A 173 -25.65 6.94 7.52
CA LYS A 173 -26.01 7.50 6.20
C LYS A 173 -25.32 8.82 5.89
N ASP A 174 -24.47 9.32 6.79
CA ASP A 174 -23.74 10.58 6.60
C ASP A 174 -22.46 10.34 5.79
N HIS A 175 -22.55 10.61 4.48
CA HIS A 175 -21.43 10.49 3.55
C HIS A 175 -20.30 11.50 3.84
N GLU A 176 -20.62 12.67 4.40
CA GLU A 176 -19.61 13.69 4.74
C GLU A 176 -18.79 13.22 5.94
N ALA A 177 -19.46 12.73 7.00
CA ALA A 177 -18.79 12.16 8.17
C ALA A 177 -17.92 10.94 7.80
N LEU A 178 -18.41 10.08 6.90
CA LEU A 178 -17.63 8.94 6.39
C LEU A 178 -16.36 9.40 5.67
N GLY A 179 -16.47 10.45 4.83
CA GLY A 179 -15.34 11.06 4.15
C GLY A 179 -14.30 11.61 5.12
N VAL A 180 -14.73 12.32 6.16
CA VAL A 180 -13.85 12.86 7.21
C VAL A 180 -13.15 11.74 7.98
N LEU A 181 -13.89 10.71 8.44
CA LEU A 181 -13.33 9.58 9.17
C LEU A 181 -12.27 8.85 8.34
N ASN A 182 -12.60 8.51 7.08
CA ASN A 182 -11.67 7.83 6.18
C ASN A 182 -10.42 8.68 5.89
N ALA A 183 -10.58 10.00 5.68
CA ALA A 183 -9.46 10.89 5.45
C ALA A 183 -8.53 10.95 6.68
N GLN A 184 -9.07 10.98 7.91
CA GLN A 184 -8.26 10.95 9.12
C GLN A 184 -7.56 9.62 9.34
N MET A 185 -8.23 8.48 9.10
CA MET A 185 -7.58 7.16 9.14
C MET A 185 -6.40 7.10 8.18
N ARG A 186 -6.60 7.55 6.94
CA ARG A 186 -5.54 7.58 5.93
C ARG A 186 -4.36 8.46 6.34
N ARG A 187 -4.59 9.61 6.99
CA ARG A 187 -3.52 10.46 7.52
C ARG A 187 -2.72 9.74 8.61
N ILE A 188 -3.41 9.06 9.53
CA ILE A 188 -2.77 8.24 10.57
C ILE A 188 -1.89 7.16 9.92
N ASP A 189 -2.37 6.46 8.91
CA ASP A 189 -1.59 5.42 8.23
C ASP A 189 -0.33 5.96 7.58
N LEU A 190 -0.43 7.12 6.91
CA LEU A 190 0.72 7.78 6.29
C LEU A 190 1.74 8.23 7.32
N LEU A 191 1.31 8.79 8.45
CA LEU A 191 2.19 9.17 9.56
C LEU A 191 2.92 7.94 10.12
N CYS A 192 2.20 6.85 10.38
CA CYS A 192 2.80 5.61 10.87
C CYS A 192 3.75 4.96 9.86
N LYS A 193 3.42 5.03 8.55
CA LYS A 193 4.27 4.53 7.46
C LYS A 193 5.58 5.31 7.36
N LEU A 194 5.56 6.60 7.69
CA LEU A 194 6.72 7.49 7.65
C LEU A 194 7.56 7.37 8.93
N PHE A 195 6.96 7.68 10.08
CA PHE A 195 7.68 7.82 11.35
C PHE A 195 8.01 6.51 12.04
N GLY A 196 7.18 5.47 11.87
CA GLY A 196 7.41 4.16 12.51
C GLY A 196 8.75 3.54 12.10
N PRO A 197 9.00 3.33 10.79
CA PRO A 197 10.28 2.84 10.28
C PRO A 197 11.47 3.74 10.63
N LEU A 198 11.28 5.06 10.62
CA LEU A 198 12.33 6.02 10.98
C LEU A 198 12.77 5.83 12.44
N ILE A 199 11.83 5.84 13.38
CA ILE A 199 12.14 5.75 14.81
C ILE A 199 12.79 4.41 15.15
N VAL A 200 12.25 3.29 14.67
CA VAL A 200 12.85 1.98 14.97
C VAL A 200 14.22 1.81 14.32
N GLY A 201 14.44 2.36 13.13
CA GLY A 201 15.75 2.33 12.47
C GLY A 201 16.81 3.19 13.17
N LEU A 202 16.42 4.34 13.74
CA LEU A 202 17.29 5.14 14.61
C LEU A 202 17.66 4.39 15.89
N LEU A 203 16.69 3.74 16.54
CA LEU A 203 16.92 2.94 17.73
C LEU A 203 17.83 1.75 17.44
N ASP A 204 17.59 1.04 16.33
CA ASP A 204 18.40 -0.11 15.91
C ASP A 204 19.82 0.30 15.56
N GLY A 205 19.99 1.46 14.90
CA GLY A 205 21.30 2.04 14.60
C GLY A 205 22.11 2.40 15.85
N TRP A 206 21.46 2.68 16.97
CA TRP A 206 22.14 2.82 18.27
C TRP A 206 22.41 1.47 18.93
N SER A 207 21.38 0.61 19.02
CA SER A 207 21.50 -0.76 19.48
C SER A 207 20.27 -1.59 19.12
N THR A 208 20.47 -2.67 18.36
CA THR A 208 19.42 -3.65 18.04
C THR A 208 18.71 -4.19 19.27
N ARG A 209 19.44 -4.44 20.37
CA ARG A 209 18.84 -4.95 21.62
C ARG A 209 17.89 -3.92 22.24
N VAL A 210 18.29 -2.64 22.25
CA VAL A 210 17.46 -1.55 22.76
C VAL A 210 16.23 -1.37 21.87
N ALA A 211 16.37 -1.43 20.55
CA ALA A 211 15.25 -1.38 19.62
C ALA A 211 14.23 -2.50 19.83
N ILE A 212 14.70 -3.74 20.06
CA ILE A 212 13.82 -4.88 20.40
C ILE A 212 13.09 -4.62 21.73
N LEU A 213 13.80 -4.18 22.77
CA LEU A 213 13.20 -3.95 24.10
C LEU A 213 12.20 -2.79 24.10
N ILE A 214 12.48 -1.69 23.40
CA ILE A 214 11.54 -0.58 23.26
C ILE A 214 10.30 -1.04 22.48
N THR A 215 10.47 -1.83 21.41
CA THR A 215 9.35 -2.39 20.65
C THR A 215 8.48 -3.31 21.52
N LEU A 216 9.12 -4.13 22.36
CA LEU A 216 8.45 -4.99 23.34
C LEU A 216 7.65 -4.16 24.36
N ALA A 217 8.30 -3.19 25.01
CA ALA A 217 7.67 -2.34 26.01
C ALA A 217 6.49 -1.55 25.45
N MET A 218 6.63 -1.02 24.23
CA MET A 218 5.58 -0.28 23.54
C MET A 218 4.34 -1.16 23.25
N ASN A 219 4.54 -2.41 22.81
CA ASN A 219 3.43 -3.33 22.56
C ASN A 219 2.72 -3.75 23.86
N LEU A 220 3.47 -3.95 24.96
CA LEU A 220 2.91 -4.25 26.27
C LEU A 220 2.12 -3.07 26.86
N ALA A 221 2.62 -1.83 26.70
CA ALA A 221 1.95 -0.65 27.21
C ALA A 221 0.67 -0.29 26.42
N SER A 222 0.69 -0.49 25.10
CA SER A 222 -0.41 -0.07 24.23
C SER A 222 -1.60 -1.02 24.20
N VAL A 223 -1.42 -2.33 24.50
CA VAL A 223 -2.52 -3.32 24.40
C VAL A 223 -3.70 -2.98 25.31
N ALA A 224 -3.45 -2.54 26.55
CA ALA A 224 -4.51 -2.19 27.48
C ALA A 224 -5.30 -0.97 26.98
N VAL A 225 -4.58 0.07 26.55
CA VAL A 225 -5.18 1.30 26.02
C VAL A 225 -6.06 0.99 24.81
N GLU A 226 -5.54 0.21 23.86
CA GLU A 226 -6.25 -0.18 22.64
C GLU A 226 -7.50 -1.04 22.97
N TYR A 227 -7.33 -2.04 23.84
CA TYR A 227 -8.41 -2.96 24.24
C TYR A 227 -9.57 -2.23 24.94
N PHE A 228 -9.27 -1.27 25.82
CA PHE A 228 -10.31 -0.49 26.49
C PHE A 228 -10.89 0.61 25.59
N ALA A 229 -10.09 1.25 24.75
CA ALA A 229 -10.57 2.28 23.81
C ALA A 229 -11.62 1.70 22.86
N ILE A 230 -11.35 0.52 22.29
CA ILE A 230 -12.28 -0.11 21.33
C ILE A 230 -13.56 -0.60 22.00
N ALA A 231 -13.47 -1.13 23.22
CA ALA A 231 -14.63 -1.54 24.01
C ALA A 231 -15.55 -0.36 24.35
N GLN A 232 -14.95 0.78 24.69
CA GLN A 232 -15.68 2.00 25.00
C GLN A 232 -16.37 2.62 23.79
N VAL A 233 -15.81 2.45 22.59
CA VAL A 233 -16.48 2.84 21.33
C VAL A 233 -17.68 1.92 21.10
N TYR A 234 -17.48 0.60 21.21
CA TYR A 234 -18.55 -0.38 21.02
C TYR A 234 -19.74 -0.10 21.92
N ASN A 235 -19.51 0.01 23.24
CA ASN A 235 -20.57 0.24 24.23
C ASN A 235 -21.35 1.55 24.02
N ARG A 236 -20.73 2.56 23.39
CA ARG A 236 -21.36 3.87 23.17
C ARG A 236 -22.03 4.03 21.81
N VAL A 237 -21.85 3.09 20.88
CA VAL A 237 -22.48 3.11 19.56
C VAL A 237 -23.41 1.91 19.43
N PRO A 238 -24.71 2.07 19.73
CA PRO A 238 -25.69 0.97 19.68
C PRO A 238 -25.73 0.28 18.31
N ALA A 239 -25.52 1.01 17.21
CA ALA A 239 -25.48 0.45 15.86
C ALA A 239 -24.42 -0.66 15.67
N LEU A 240 -23.32 -0.64 16.43
CA LEU A 240 -22.30 -1.69 16.37
C LEU A 240 -22.76 -3.01 16.99
N HIS A 241 -23.76 -2.98 17.88
CA HIS A 241 -24.31 -4.16 18.54
C HIS A 241 -25.25 -4.95 17.62
N VAL A 242 -25.82 -4.31 16.61
CA VAL A 242 -26.72 -4.95 15.65
C VAL A 242 -25.96 -6.04 14.90
N PRO A 243 -26.36 -7.32 14.95
CA PRO A 243 -25.68 -8.40 14.26
C PRO A 243 -25.53 -8.09 12.77
N LYS A 244 -24.41 -8.50 12.17
CA LYS A 244 -24.23 -8.43 10.72
C LYS A 244 -25.31 -9.32 10.07
N GLN A 245 -26.26 -8.74 9.36
CA GLN A 245 -27.22 -9.53 8.59
C GLN A 245 -26.47 -10.23 7.46
N SER A 246 -26.47 -11.56 7.47
CA SER A 246 -25.95 -12.35 6.36
C SER A 246 -26.72 -11.99 5.08
N LYS A 247 -26.12 -11.17 4.21
CA LYS A 247 -26.65 -10.89 2.85
C LYS A 247 -26.78 -12.13 1.96
N VAL A 248 -26.50 -13.32 2.48
CA VAL A 248 -26.61 -14.62 1.79
C VAL A 248 -28.06 -15.14 1.70
N GLN A 249 -29.04 -14.51 2.36
CA GLN A 249 -30.40 -15.09 2.47
C GLN A 249 -31.57 -14.26 1.94
N ALA A 250 -31.33 -13.13 1.26
CA ALA A 250 -32.41 -12.26 0.75
C ALA A 250 -32.76 -12.43 -0.75
N THR A 251 -32.11 -13.35 -1.47
CA THR A 251 -32.41 -13.58 -2.91
C THR A 251 -32.76 -15.04 -3.24
N ALA A 252 -33.23 -15.82 -2.27
CA ALA A 252 -33.63 -17.21 -2.47
C ALA A 252 -35.07 -17.47 -1.99
N THR A 253 -36.02 -16.63 -2.38
CA THR A 253 -37.43 -17.03 -2.51
C THR A 253 -37.61 -17.64 -3.89
N GLY A 254 -37.31 -18.94 -4.03
CA GLY A 254 -37.53 -19.69 -5.27
C GLY A 254 -36.72 -20.98 -5.37
N SER A 255 -37.30 -22.07 -4.85
CA SER A 255 -36.92 -23.49 -5.07
C SER A 255 -35.83 -24.09 -4.15
N PRO A 256 -36.11 -25.25 -3.50
CA PRO A 256 -35.11 -26.00 -2.74
C PRO A 256 -34.20 -26.76 -3.70
N ARG A 257 -33.14 -26.10 -4.22
CA ARG A 257 -32.03 -26.84 -4.81
C ARG A 257 -31.12 -27.32 -3.69
N ASN A 258 -31.12 -28.65 -3.47
CA ASN A 258 -30.21 -29.34 -2.56
C ASN A 258 -28.79 -28.74 -2.66
N PRO A 259 -28.18 -28.28 -1.55
CA PRO A 259 -26.80 -27.83 -1.59
C PRO A 259 -25.91 -29.01 -2.00
N PRO A 260 -24.98 -28.86 -2.97
CA PRO A 260 -24.11 -29.96 -3.35
C PRO A 260 -23.28 -30.38 -2.13
N HIS A 261 -23.51 -31.61 -1.67
CA HIS A 261 -23.00 -32.17 -0.42
C HIS A 261 -21.54 -32.64 -0.51
N SER A 262 -20.91 -32.51 -1.68
CA SER A 262 -19.53 -32.92 -1.91
C SER A 262 -18.60 -31.72 -2.04
N ILE A 263 -17.55 -31.71 -1.21
CA ILE A 263 -16.42 -30.77 -1.26
C ILE A 263 -15.84 -30.73 -2.68
N TRP A 264 -15.85 -31.86 -3.39
CA TRP A 264 -15.35 -31.99 -4.75
C TRP A 264 -16.16 -31.16 -5.75
N THR A 265 -17.50 -31.17 -5.67
CA THR A 265 -18.35 -30.37 -6.56
C THR A 265 -18.19 -28.87 -6.32
N ARG A 266 -17.91 -28.46 -5.06
CA ARG A 266 -17.55 -27.07 -4.73
C ARG A 266 -16.19 -26.68 -5.30
N CYS A 267 -15.20 -27.56 -5.22
CA CYS A 267 -13.88 -27.34 -5.81
C CYS A 267 -13.96 -27.22 -7.34
N VAL A 268 -14.72 -28.08 -8.01
CA VAL A 268 -14.92 -28.02 -9.48
C VAL A 268 -15.65 -26.74 -9.87
N ALA A 269 -16.72 -26.36 -9.16
CA ALA A 269 -17.43 -25.11 -9.41
C ALA A 269 -16.55 -23.86 -9.16
N PHE A 270 -15.71 -23.90 -8.12
CA PHE A 270 -14.74 -22.86 -7.83
C PHE A 270 -13.68 -22.75 -8.94
N GLN A 271 -13.10 -23.87 -9.37
CA GLN A 271 -12.12 -23.90 -10.47
C GLN A 271 -12.73 -23.40 -11.79
N ALA A 272 -13.96 -23.80 -12.11
CA ALA A 272 -14.67 -23.33 -13.30
C ALA A 272 -14.89 -21.81 -13.25
N LYS A 273 -15.33 -21.27 -12.10
CA LYS A 273 -15.49 -19.83 -11.89
C LYS A 273 -14.16 -19.08 -12.01
N THR A 274 -13.11 -19.55 -11.34
CA THR A 274 -11.77 -18.96 -11.44
C THR A 274 -11.30 -18.94 -12.89
N THR A 275 -11.48 -20.03 -13.64
CA THR A 275 -11.10 -20.09 -15.06
C THR A 275 -11.87 -19.07 -15.90
N ALA A 276 -13.16 -18.87 -15.62
CA ALA A 276 -13.98 -17.85 -16.26
C ALA A 276 -13.52 -16.43 -15.92
N ASP A 277 -13.20 -16.15 -14.66
CA ASP A 277 -12.70 -14.84 -14.19
C ASP A 277 -11.34 -14.51 -14.85
N PHE A 278 -10.44 -15.48 -14.95
CA PHE A 278 -9.17 -15.33 -15.68
C PHE A 278 -9.40 -15.08 -17.18
N ARG A 279 -10.32 -15.83 -17.80
CA ARG A 279 -10.67 -15.62 -19.22
C ARG A 279 -11.23 -14.22 -19.45
N LEU A 280 -12.11 -13.75 -18.56
CA LEU A 280 -12.66 -12.40 -18.59
C LEU A 280 -11.53 -11.37 -18.50
N TYR A 281 -10.62 -11.52 -17.54
CA TYR A 281 -9.49 -10.62 -17.36
C TYR A 281 -8.61 -10.50 -18.61
N PHE A 282 -8.22 -11.63 -19.23
CA PHE A 282 -7.37 -11.63 -20.43
C PHE A 282 -8.05 -11.08 -21.68
N GLN A 283 -9.37 -11.19 -21.77
CA GLN A 283 -10.14 -10.68 -22.92
C GLN A 283 -10.54 -9.22 -22.75
N HIS A 284 -10.42 -8.66 -21.55
CA HIS A 284 -10.84 -7.31 -21.24
C HIS A 284 -9.90 -6.25 -21.85
N LYS A 285 -10.46 -5.10 -22.26
CA LYS A 285 -9.69 -4.01 -22.88
C LYS A 285 -8.65 -3.37 -21.95
N ALA A 286 -8.94 -3.40 -20.64
CA ALA A 286 -8.04 -2.91 -19.59
C ALA A 286 -6.99 -3.95 -19.13
N PHE A 287 -6.90 -5.13 -19.78
CA PHE A 287 -5.92 -6.17 -19.45
C PHE A 287 -4.49 -5.63 -19.40
N LEU A 288 -4.06 -4.99 -20.48
CA LEU A 288 -2.67 -4.62 -20.70
C LEU A 288 -2.16 -3.57 -19.70
N PRO A 289 -2.90 -2.49 -19.36
CA PRO A 289 -2.48 -1.58 -18.29
C PRO A 289 -2.48 -2.25 -16.91
N SER A 290 -3.49 -3.06 -16.57
CA SER A 290 -3.56 -3.77 -15.28
C SER A 290 -2.43 -4.80 -15.11
N PHE A 291 -2.15 -5.60 -16.13
CA PHE A 291 -1.06 -6.57 -16.11
C PHE A 291 0.32 -5.89 -16.05
N SER A 292 0.48 -4.75 -16.73
CA SER A 292 1.71 -3.94 -16.66
C SER A 292 1.93 -3.40 -15.24
N GLU A 293 0.88 -2.86 -14.59
CA GLU A 293 0.92 -2.45 -13.19
C GLU A 293 1.26 -3.63 -12.26
N ALA A 294 0.61 -4.78 -12.45
CA ALA A 294 0.89 -5.96 -11.65
C ALA A 294 2.37 -6.39 -11.73
N LEU A 295 2.96 -6.33 -12.93
CA LEU A 295 4.37 -6.67 -13.16
C LEU A 295 5.35 -5.79 -12.37
N LEU A 296 4.98 -4.56 -12.00
CA LEU A 296 5.83 -3.69 -11.16
C LEU A 296 6.01 -4.23 -9.74
N ASN A 297 5.19 -5.19 -9.28
CA ASN A 297 5.38 -5.88 -8.02
C ASN A 297 6.53 -6.91 -8.08
N LEU A 298 7.00 -7.27 -9.27
CA LEU A 298 8.22 -8.06 -9.46
C LEU A 298 9.45 -7.16 -9.30
N THR A 299 9.65 -6.66 -8.09
CA THR A 299 10.76 -5.75 -7.80
C THR A 299 11.31 -5.94 -6.41
N VAL A 300 12.63 -6.01 -6.31
CA VAL A 300 13.36 -5.91 -5.04
C VAL A 300 13.83 -4.48 -4.79
N LEU A 301 13.66 -3.57 -5.75
CA LEU A 301 14.06 -2.16 -5.66
C LEU A 301 12.99 -1.36 -4.89
N SER A 302 12.85 -1.72 -3.63
CA SER A 302 12.07 -0.99 -2.66
C SER A 302 12.67 -1.08 -1.28
N PHE A 303 12.39 -0.10 -0.42
CA PHE A 303 12.77 -0.14 0.99
C PHE A 303 11.98 -1.21 1.80
N GLY A 304 11.60 -2.30 1.14
CA GLY A 304 11.15 -3.55 1.72
C GLY A 304 12.33 -4.43 2.14
N ALA A 305 12.01 -5.65 2.56
CA ALA A 305 12.93 -6.49 3.31
C ALA A 305 14.22 -6.84 2.58
N SER A 306 14.13 -7.19 1.29
CA SER A 306 15.28 -7.65 0.50
C SER A 306 16.32 -6.56 0.28
N MET A 307 15.92 -5.37 -0.19
CA MET A 307 16.85 -4.25 -0.40
C MET A 307 17.46 -3.80 0.92
N VAL A 308 16.65 -3.68 1.98
CA VAL A 308 17.15 -3.25 3.30
C VAL A 308 18.24 -4.21 3.81
N THR A 309 18.01 -5.51 3.68
CA THR A 309 19.00 -6.52 4.09
C THR A 309 20.26 -6.44 3.24
N TYR A 310 20.13 -6.21 1.93
CA TYR A 310 21.27 -5.96 1.05
C TYR A 310 22.05 -4.70 1.48
N LEU A 311 21.37 -3.57 1.71
CA LEU A 311 22.03 -2.33 2.12
C LEU A 311 22.83 -2.51 3.41
N LEU A 312 22.23 -3.16 4.42
CA LEU A 312 22.92 -3.47 5.67
C LEU A 312 24.17 -4.34 5.45
N SER A 313 24.12 -5.28 4.48
CA SER A 313 25.29 -6.08 4.11
C SER A 313 26.33 -5.31 3.29
N SER A 314 25.93 -4.24 2.59
CA SER A 314 26.82 -3.36 1.81
C SER A 314 27.44 -2.23 2.61
N SER A 315 27.44 -2.33 3.94
CA SER A 315 27.96 -1.38 4.95
C SER A 315 27.06 -0.16 5.25
N TYR A 316 25.79 -0.15 4.82
CA TYR A 316 24.86 0.87 5.32
C TYR A 316 24.54 0.60 6.78
N SER A 317 24.46 1.66 7.57
CA SER A 317 23.88 1.59 8.92
C SER A 317 22.35 1.57 8.87
N SER A 318 21.71 1.00 9.89
CA SER A 318 20.24 1.01 10.04
C SER A 318 19.65 2.43 10.02
N TYR A 319 20.39 3.40 10.57
CA TYR A 319 20.06 4.82 10.50
C TYR A 319 19.99 5.33 9.04
N GLN A 320 21.01 5.06 8.22
CA GLN A 320 21.05 5.52 6.82
C GLN A 320 19.93 4.90 6.00
N VAL A 321 19.63 3.62 6.23
CA VAL A 321 18.51 2.94 5.57
C VAL A 321 17.18 3.59 5.96
N ALA A 322 16.97 3.87 7.25
CA ALA A 322 15.74 4.48 7.74
C ALA A 322 15.55 5.92 7.23
N MET A 323 16.63 6.71 7.16
CA MET A 323 16.61 8.05 6.58
C MET A 323 16.27 8.00 5.08
N SER A 324 16.94 7.12 4.33
CA SER A 324 16.68 6.93 2.89
C SER A 324 15.23 6.51 2.61
N ARG A 325 14.69 5.61 3.44
CA ARG A 325 13.27 5.22 3.39
C ARG A 325 12.34 6.40 3.66
N THR A 326 12.66 7.26 4.62
CA THR A 326 11.87 8.46 4.95
C THR A 326 11.81 9.42 3.76
N VAL A 327 12.95 9.63 3.10
CA VAL A 327 13.01 10.41 1.85
C VAL A 327 12.19 9.74 0.76
N SER A 328 12.30 8.42 0.57
CA SER A 328 11.47 7.67 -0.38
C SER A 328 9.97 7.88 -0.13
N VAL A 329 9.50 7.73 1.11
CA VAL A 329 8.08 7.92 1.46
C VAL A 329 7.63 9.36 1.17
N THR A 330 8.50 10.35 1.37
CA THR A 330 8.20 11.74 0.97
C THR A 330 7.93 11.84 -0.53
N PHE A 331 8.73 11.19 -1.38
CA PHE A 331 8.49 11.14 -2.82
C PHE A 331 7.22 10.37 -3.20
N GLU A 332 6.88 9.30 -2.48
CA GLU A 332 5.59 8.58 -2.65
C GLU A 332 4.40 9.49 -2.36
N VAL A 333 4.46 10.26 -1.27
CA VAL A 333 3.41 11.22 -0.92
C VAL A 333 3.37 12.37 -1.94
N LEU A 334 4.53 12.86 -2.39
CA LEU A 334 4.62 13.89 -3.43
C LEU A 334 3.92 13.48 -4.74
N ALA A 335 3.99 12.19 -5.10
CA ALA A 335 3.31 11.65 -6.27
C ALA A 335 1.78 11.91 -6.24
N THR A 336 1.17 11.99 -5.05
CA THR A 336 -0.28 12.22 -4.91
C THR A 336 -0.72 13.62 -5.32
N TRP A 337 0.18 14.61 -5.36
CA TRP A 337 -0.11 15.93 -5.93
C TRP A 337 0.36 16.05 -7.37
N ILE A 338 1.53 15.48 -7.68
CA ILE A 338 2.11 15.52 -9.03
C ILE A 338 1.22 14.78 -10.02
N ALA A 339 0.74 13.58 -9.67
CA ALA A 339 -0.02 12.75 -10.60
C ALA A 339 -1.36 13.38 -11.02
N PRO A 340 -2.25 13.85 -10.11
CA PRO A 340 -3.46 14.55 -10.52
C PRO A 340 -3.20 15.85 -11.28
N TRP A 341 -2.09 16.56 -10.98
CA TRP A 341 -1.70 17.73 -11.74
C TRP A 341 -1.32 17.38 -13.19
N VAL A 342 -0.47 16.36 -13.40
CA VAL A 342 -0.10 15.91 -14.75
C VAL A 342 -1.32 15.37 -15.49
N MET A 343 -2.15 14.55 -14.84
CA MET A 343 -3.36 13.97 -15.44
C MET A 343 -4.33 15.04 -15.93
N ARG A 344 -4.53 16.15 -15.19
CA ARG A 344 -5.36 17.28 -15.64
C ARG A 344 -4.79 17.99 -16.87
N ARG A 345 -3.47 17.96 -17.08
CA ARG A 345 -2.80 18.66 -18.20
C ARG A 345 -2.76 17.83 -19.47
N ILE A 346 -2.46 16.53 -19.37
CA ILE A 346 -2.21 15.68 -20.55
C ILE A 346 -3.13 14.45 -20.64
N GLY A 347 -4.03 14.27 -19.69
CA GLY A 347 -4.94 13.13 -19.58
C GLY A 347 -4.28 11.90 -18.91
N PRO A 348 -5.07 11.02 -18.27
CA PRO A 348 -4.57 9.87 -17.52
C PRO A 348 -3.79 8.88 -18.41
N LEU A 349 -4.24 8.64 -19.64
CA LEU A 349 -3.55 7.72 -20.56
C LEU A 349 -2.11 8.15 -20.87
N ARG A 350 -1.88 9.44 -21.18
CA ARG A 350 -0.54 9.97 -21.49
C ARG A 350 0.31 10.14 -20.24
N ALA A 351 -0.32 10.56 -19.13
CA ALA A 351 0.33 10.66 -17.84
C ALA A 351 0.92 9.32 -17.42
N GLY A 352 0.19 8.21 -17.58
CA GLY A 352 0.71 6.87 -17.30
C GLY A 352 2.00 6.55 -18.06
N MET A 353 2.06 6.87 -19.36
CA MET A 353 3.28 6.64 -20.15
C MET A 353 4.45 7.50 -19.64
N TRP A 354 4.19 8.76 -19.29
CA TRP A 354 5.21 9.67 -18.76
C TRP A 354 5.76 9.16 -17.43
N PHE A 355 4.88 8.75 -16.51
CA PHE A 355 5.24 8.22 -15.21
C PHE A 355 5.98 6.89 -15.28
N SER A 356 5.54 5.97 -16.15
CA SER A 356 6.24 4.70 -16.36
C SER A 356 7.65 4.91 -16.94
N THR A 357 7.81 5.84 -17.89
CA THR A 357 9.13 6.15 -18.47
C THR A 357 10.02 6.87 -17.44
N LEU A 358 9.45 7.76 -16.63
CA LEU A 358 10.17 8.38 -15.52
C LEU A 358 10.68 7.32 -14.53
N GLN A 359 9.83 6.36 -14.14
CA GLN A 359 10.24 5.27 -13.27
C GLN A 359 11.40 4.46 -13.88
N LEU A 360 11.24 4.01 -15.13
CA LEU A 360 12.25 3.21 -15.82
C LEU A 360 13.58 3.96 -15.95
N SER A 361 13.55 5.22 -16.37
CA SER A 361 14.77 6.03 -16.53
C SER A 361 15.53 6.19 -15.21
N MET A 362 14.85 6.47 -14.10
CA MET A 362 15.49 6.61 -12.79
C MET A 362 16.07 5.28 -12.28
N LEU A 363 15.37 4.16 -12.50
CA LEU A 363 15.89 2.83 -12.14
C LEU A 363 17.05 2.39 -13.03
N MET A 364 17.02 2.69 -14.33
CA MET A 364 18.13 2.44 -15.25
C MET A 364 19.36 3.27 -14.88
N ALA A 365 19.19 4.55 -14.52
CA ALA A 365 20.29 5.39 -14.06
C ALA A 365 20.90 4.87 -12.74
N GLY A 366 20.07 4.55 -11.75
CA GLY A 366 20.52 3.97 -10.49
C GLY A 366 21.18 2.60 -10.66
N GLY A 367 20.62 1.76 -11.53
CA GLY A 367 21.21 0.49 -11.96
C GLY A 367 22.56 0.69 -12.63
N ALA A 368 22.68 1.62 -13.59
CA ALA A 368 23.96 1.89 -14.26
C ALA A 368 25.08 2.24 -13.28
N ILE A 369 24.80 3.08 -12.27
CA ILE A 369 25.74 3.39 -11.19
C ILE A 369 26.06 2.14 -10.37
N PHE A 370 25.05 1.34 -10.03
CA PHE A 370 25.22 0.09 -9.28
C PHE A 370 26.17 -0.89 -9.98
N TRP A 371 26.03 -1.09 -11.30
CA TRP A 371 26.91 -1.95 -12.08
C TRP A 371 28.30 -1.35 -12.32
N ALA A 372 28.38 -0.03 -12.56
CA ALA A 372 29.65 0.65 -12.79
C ALA A 372 30.56 0.63 -11.55
N CYS A 373 29.97 0.66 -10.36
CA CYS A 373 30.69 0.76 -9.09
C CYS A 373 30.65 -0.52 -8.25
N LEU A 374 30.49 -1.72 -8.84
CA LEU A 374 30.40 -2.98 -8.09
C LEU A 374 31.60 -3.25 -7.16
N GLN A 375 32.77 -2.68 -7.49
CA GLN A 375 33.98 -2.78 -6.66
C GLN A 375 33.94 -1.86 -5.42
N GLU A 376 33.03 -0.88 -5.40
CA GLU A 376 32.81 0.09 -4.32
C GLU A 376 31.39 -0.09 -3.75
N PRO A 377 31.21 -1.01 -2.77
CA PRO A 377 29.88 -1.45 -2.32
C PRO A 377 28.97 -0.31 -1.86
N MET A 378 29.54 0.70 -1.20
CA MET A 378 28.83 1.90 -0.74
C MET A 378 28.27 2.72 -1.90
N ILE A 379 29.08 2.98 -2.94
CA ILE A 379 28.67 3.79 -4.10
C ILE A 379 27.67 3.01 -4.94
N SER A 380 27.91 1.71 -5.16
CA SER A 380 27.00 0.82 -5.86
C SER A 380 25.62 0.79 -5.20
N ALA A 381 25.57 0.54 -3.88
CA ALA A 381 24.34 0.56 -3.09
C ALA A 381 23.65 1.94 -3.12
N SER A 382 24.42 3.03 -3.10
CA SER A 382 23.88 4.39 -3.20
C SER A 382 23.20 4.65 -4.56
N GLY A 383 23.72 4.06 -5.64
CA GLY A 383 23.09 4.10 -6.97
C GLY A 383 21.67 3.55 -6.98
N ILE A 384 21.47 2.33 -6.47
CA ILE A 384 20.12 1.76 -6.35
C ILE A 384 19.24 2.50 -5.35
N VAL A 385 19.79 3.04 -4.25
CA VAL A 385 19.03 3.87 -3.30
C VAL A 385 18.48 5.12 -3.98
N GLY A 386 19.34 5.88 -4.67
CA GLY A 386 18.96 7.10 -5.38
C GLY A 386 17.94 6.83 -6.49
N GLY A 387 18.20 5.84 -7.34
CA GLY A 387 17.26 5.44 -8.40
C GLY A 387 15.91 4.99 -7.84
N THR A 388 15.92 4.26 -6.73
CA THR A 388 14.70 3.81 -6.04
C THR A 388 13.89 4.96 -5.47
N ILE A 389 14.52 5.96 -4.83
CA ILE A 389 13.83 7.13 -4.28
C ILE A 389 13.19 7.95 -5.40
N LEU A 390 13.98 8.33 -6.41
CA LEU A 390 13.51 9.19 -7.50
C LEU A 390 12.41 8.53 -8.36
N SER A 391 12.50 7.21 -8.54
CA SER A 391 11.49 6.45 -9.29
C SER A 391 10.13 6.37 -8.60
N ARG A 392 10.00 6.70 -7.30
CA ARG A 392 8.71 6.62 -6.57
C ARG A 392 7.63 7.51 -7.15
N VAL A 393 7.98 8.69 -7.64
CA VAL A 393 7.03 9.59 -8.30
C VAL A 393 6.50 8.97 -9.59
N GLY A 394 7.38 8.30 -10.35
CA GLY A 394 6.99 7.53 -11.54
C GLY A 394 6.10 6.33 -11.18
N LEU A 395 6.50 5.52 -10.21
CA LEU A 395 5.74 4.33 -9.81
C LEU A 395 4.33 4.66 -9.32
N TRP A 396 4.20 5.54 -8.33
CA TRP A 396 2.88 5.90 -7.76
C TRP A 396 2.05 6.75 -8.71
N GLY A 397 2.68 7.58 -9.54
CA GLY A 397 1.98 8.32 -10.58
C GLY A 397 1.40 7.41 -11.65
N PHE A 398 2.13 6.36 -12.04
CA PHE A 398 1.67 5.34 -12.98
C PHE A 398 0.50 4.54 -12.41
N ASP A 399 0.64 4.04 -11.18
CA ASP A 399 -0.40 3.33 -10.41
C ASP A 399 -1.72 4.11 -10.37
N LEU A 400 -1.68 5.40 -10.03
CA LEU A 400 -2.88 6.25 -10.03
C LEU A 400 -3.52 6.37 -11.42
N CYS A 401 -2.73 6.40 -12.49
CA CYS A 401 -3.25 6.48 -13.85
C CYS A 401 -3.92 5.17 -14.27
N THR A 402 -3.28 4.03 -14.03
CA THR A 402 -3.81 2.70 -14.38
C THR A 402 -5.05 2.38 -13.58
N GLN A 403 -5.09 2.72 -12.29
CA GLN A 403 -6.29 2.55 -11.45
C GLN A 403 -7.47 3.35 -11.97
N ILE A 404 -7.28 4.60 -12.41
CA ILE A 404 -8.35 5.40 -13.04
C ILE A 404 -8.83 4.73 -14.33
N ILE A 405 -7.91 4.29 -15.19
CA ILE A 405 -8.23 3.61 -16.45
C ILE A 405 -9.07 2.34 -16.19
N ILE A 406 -8.67 1.52 -15.22
CA ILE A 406 -9.37 0.28 -14.87
C ILE A 406 -10.76 0.59 -14.30
N GLN A 407 -10.88 1.59 -13.42
CA GLN A 407 -12.16 1.99 -12.82
C GLN A 407 -13.15 2.52 -13.85
N GLU A 408 -12.67 3.27 -14.85
CA GLU A 408 -13.48 3.80 -15.95
C GLU A 408 -13.89 2.71 -16.96
N GLU A 409 -13.03 1.73 -17.20
CA GLU A 409 -13.23 0.73 -18.27
C GLU A 409 -13.95 -0.53 -17.84
N VAL A 410 -13.77 -0.99 -16.60
CA VAL A 410 -14.36 -2.25 -16.14
C VAL A 410 -15.78 -2.01 -15.64
N GLU A 411 -16.74 -2.78 -16.17
CA GLU A 411 -18.14 -2.66 -15.79
C GLU A 411 -18.38 -3.07 -14.33
N ALA A 412 -19.33 -2.41 -13.66
CA ALA A 412 -19.59 -2.61 -12.23
C ALA A 412 -19.83 -4.08 -11.83
N GLU A 413 -20.44 -4.87 -12.71
CA GLU A 413 -20.71 -6.29 -12.53
C GLU A 413 -19.42 -7.14 -12.55
N ASN A 414 -18.43 -6.72 -13.35
CA ASN A 414 -17.18 -7.45 -13.59
C ASN A 414 -16.01 -6.96 -12.72
N ARG A 415 -16.11 -5.78 -12.09
CA ARG A 415 -15.04 -5.15 -11.28
C ARG A 415 -14.48 -6.08 -10.21
N GLY A 416 -15.36 -6.78 -9.48
CA GLY A 416 -14.93 -7.70 -8.43
C GLY A 416 -14.07 -8.85 -8.96
N ALA A 417 -14.50 -9.47 -10.05
CA ALA A 417 -13.74 -10.55 -10.70
C ALA A 417 -12.41 -10.03 -11.26
N PHE A 418 -12.43 -8.91 -11.99
CA PHE A 418 -11.25 -8.30 -12.57
C PHE A 418 -10.20 -7.94 -11.51
N SER A 419 -10.57 -7.19 -10.46
CA SER A 419 -9.66 -6.79 -9.38
C SER A 419 -9.13 -7.99 -8.59
N SER A 420 -9.88 -9.10 -8.51
CA SER A 420 -9.40 -10.32 -7.85
C SER A 420 -8.28 -11.02 -8.63
N VAL A 421 -8.38 -11.05 -9.97
CA VAL A 421 -7.35 -11.62 -10.85
C VAL A 421 -6.12 -10.71 -10.89
N GLU A 422 -6.34 -9.39 -10.95
CA GLU A 422 -5.28 -8.38 -10.83
C GLU A 422 -4.47 -8.55 -9.54
N ALA A 423 -5.15 -8.62 -8.39
CA ALA A 423 -4.50 -8.84 -7.10
C ALA A 423 -3.75 -10.18 -7.06
N ALA A 424 -4.27 -11.24 -7.72
CA ALA A 424 -3.56 -12.52 -7.81
C ALA A 424 -2.23 -12.38 -8.59
N TRP A 425 -2.21 -11.63 -9.70
CA TRP A 425 -0.97 -11.34 -10.43
C TRP A 425 0.01 -10.53 -9.59
N GLN A 426 -0.44 -9.48 -8.90
CA GLN A 426 0.40 -8.69 -8.01
C GLN A 426 1.09 -9.55 -6.94
N ASN A 427 0.32 -10.40 -6.25
CA ASN A 427 0.86 -11.32 -5.24
C ASN A 427 1.83 -12.34 -5.83
N MET A 428 1.52 -12.89 -7.01
CA MET A 428 2.43 -13.83 -7.70
C MET A 428 3.77 -13.16 -8.04
N PHE A 429 3.75 -11.94 -8.56
CA PHE A 429 4.96 -11.18 -8.87
C PHE A 429 5.76 -10.80 -7.62
N GLU A 430 5.10 -10.45 -6.51
CA GLU A 430 5.75 -10.24 -5.21
C GLU A 430 6.43 -11.52 -4.71
N MET A 431 5.77 -12.68 -4.82
CA MET A 431 6.36 -13.98 -4.47
C MET A 431 7.57 -14.32 -5.34
N LEU A 432 7.53 -14.02 -6.64
CA LEU A 432 8.68 -14.19 -7.52
C LEU A 432 9.84 -13.25 -7.15
N ALA A 433 9.56 -12.03 -6.70
CA ALA A 433 10.59 -11.11 -6.22
C ALA A 433 11.30 -11.69 -4.99
N TYR A 434 10.57 -12.17 -3.98
CA TYR A 434 11.20 -12.82 -2.82
C TYR A 434 11.86 -14.16 -3.18
N GLY A 435 11.28 -14.92 -4.11
CA GLY A 435 11.87 -16.14 -4.64
C GLY A 435 13.23 -15.88 -5.29
N SER A 436 13.37 -14.79 -6.03
CA SER A 436 14.65 -14.39 -6.63
C SER A 436 15.72 -14.14 -5.59
N THR A 437 15.40 -13.52 -4.44
CA THR A 437 16.37 -13.24 -3.38
C THR A 437 16.62 -14.44 -2.47
N ALA A 438 15.73 -15.42 -2.47
CA ALA A 438 15.98 -16.73 -1.86
C ALA A 438 16.93 -17.59 -2.71
N ILE A 439 16.79 -17.55 -4.04
CA ILE A 439 17.72 -18.22 -4.98
C ILE A 439 19.09 -17.54 -4.94
N PHE A 440 19.12 -16.22 -5.12
CA PHE A 440 20.32 -15.38 -5.06
C PHE A 440 20.53 -14.83 -3.65
N HIS A 441 20.72 -15.73 -2.69
CA HIS A 441 20.73 -15.36 -1.27
C HIS A 441 22.02 -14.68 -0.80
N ARG A 442 23.10 -14.74 -1.58
CA ARG A 442 24.36 -14.07 -1.24
C ARG A 442 24.26 -12.59 -1.63
N PRO A 443 24.70 -11.65 -0.79
CA PRO A 443 24.71 -10.22 -1.13
C PRO A 443 25.40 -9.87 -2.46
N GLU A 444 26.46 -10.61 -2.81
CA GLU A 444 27.21 -10.44 -4.07
C GLU A 444 26.37 -10.78 -5.32
N ASP A 445 25.39 -11.69 -5.16
CA ASP A 445 24.49 -12.12 -6.22
C ASP A 445 23.25 -11.21 -6.34
N PHE A 446 23.10 -10.22 -5.46
CA PHE A 446 21.96 -9.30 -5.44
C PHE A 446 21.80 -8.50 -6.76
N LYS A 447 22.87 -8.39 -7.54
CA LYS A 447 22.82 -7.85 -8.92
C LYS A 447 21.79 -8.54 -9.81
N TRP A 448 21.52 -9.84 -9.63
CA TRP A 448 20.54 -10.57 -10.43
C TRP A 448 19.10 -10.18 -10.07
N PRO A 449 18.67 -10.17 -8.79
CA PRO A 449 17.40 -9.57 -8.39
C PRO A 449 17.21 -8.11 -8.85
N VAL A 450 18.26 -7.28 -8.78
CA VAL A 450 18.21 -5.90 -9.30
C VAL A 450 17.92 -5.90 -10.80
N LEU A 451 18.59 -6.76 -11.59
CA LEU A 451 18.37 -6.87 -13.03
C LEU A 451 16.94 -7.32 -13.34
N ILE A 452 16.43 -8.33 -12.63
CA ILE A 452 15.05 -8.81 -12.78
C ILE A 452 14.07 -7.66 -12.56
N SER A 453 14.30 -6.82 -11.55
CA SER A 453 13.44 -5.67 -11.23
C SER A 453 13.43 -4.60 -12.34
N ILE A 454 14.61 -4.32 -12.91
CA ILE A 454 14.75 -3.36 -14.02
C ILE A 454 14.10 -3.90 -15.29
N VAL A 455 14.31 -5.19 -15.61
CA VAL A 455 13.68 -5.86 -16.74
C VAL A 455 12.16 -5.89 -16.58
N ALA A 456 11.63 -6.22 -15.40
CA ALA A 456 10.20 -6.18 -15.11
C ALA A 456 9.63 -4.76 -15.31
N THR A 457 10.35 -3.73 -14.86
CA THR A 457 9.95 -2.33 -15.09
C THR A 457 9.97 -1.96 -16.57
N ALA A 458 10.96 -2.43 -17.33
CA ALA A 458 11.03 -2.21 -18.77
C ALA A 458 9.88 -2.91 -19.52
N LEU A 459 9.57 -4.15 -19.15
CA LEU A 459 8.44 -4.90 -19.70
C LEU A 459 7.10 -4.24 -19.36
N CYS A 460 6.93 -3.68 -18.15
CA CYS A 460 5.77 -2.86 -17.79
C CYS A 460 5.67 -1.65 -18.72
N ASN A 461 6.77 -0.92 -18.90
CA ASN A 461 6.80 0.27 -19.76
C ASN A 461 6.44 -0.09 -21.21
N MET A 462 6.99 -1.18 -21.74
CA MET A 462 6.68 -1.68 -23.08
C MET A 462 5.23 -2.16 -23.22
N GLY A 463 4.71 -2.87 -22.21
CA GLY A 463 3.31 -3.33 -22.16
C GLY A 463 2.35 -2.14 -22.20
N TYR A 464 2.58 -1.14 -21.36
CA TYR A 464 1.77 0.07 -21.35
C TYR A 464 1.94 0.93 -22.62
N ALA A 465 3.14 1.02 -23.18
CA ALA A 465 3.36 1.68 -24.47
C ALA A 465 2.58 0.99 -25.60
N THR A 466 2.56 -0.35 -25.61
CA THR A 466 1.78 -1.14 -26.56
C THR A 466 0.27 -0.89 -26.40
N PHE A 467 -0.22 -0.80 -25.16
CA PHE A 467 -1.60 -0.41 -24.88
C PHE A 467 -1.92 0.98 -25.45
N LEU A 468 -1.07 1.97 -25.17
CA LEU A 468 -1.26 3.33 -25.64
C LEU A 468 -1.22 3.42 -27.17
N TRP A 469 -0.31 2.68 -27.81
CA TRP A 469 -0.20 2.61 -29.27
C TRP A 469 -1.46 1.98 -29.88
N LYS A 470 -1.94 0.85 -29.35
CA LYS A 470 -3.18 0.21 -29.82
C LYS A 470 -4.40 1.13 -29.72
N ARG A 471 -4.46 2.00 -28.71
CA ARG A 471 -5.57 2.95 -28.54
C ARG A 471 -5.47 4.20 -29.40
N ARG A 472 -4.26 4.68 -29.69
CA ARG A 472 -4.05 6.01 -30.30
C ARG A 472 -3.45 5.99 -31.70
N GLY A 473 -2.80 4.91 -32.12
CA GLY A 473 -2.05 4.81 -33.37
C GLY A 473 -0.64 5.42 -33.34
N HIS A 474 -0.34 6.34 -32.40
CA HIS A 474 0.96 6.99 -32.24
C HIS A 474 1.32 7.26 -30.77
N LEU A 475 2.60 7.14 -30.43
CA LEU A 475 3.13 7.43 -29.08
C LEU A 475 3.46 8.92 -28.90
N LEU A 476 4.03 9.56 -29.92
CA LEU A 476 4.42 10.95 -29.94
C LEU A 476 3.81 11.65 -31.17
N HIS A 477 3.34 12.89 -31.01
CA HIS A 477 2.98 13.73 -32.16
C HIS A 477 4.27 14.25 -32.82
N LEU A 478 4.95 13.41 -33.61
CA LEU A 478 6.15 13.78 -34.34
C LEU A 478 5.92 14.97 -35.28
N GLU A 479 4.70 15.16 -35.79
CA GLU A 479 4.30 16.33 -36.59
C GLU A 479 4.28 17.66 -35.80
N LYS A 480 4.06 17.62 -34.48
CA LYS A 480 4.15 18.84 -33.64
C LYS A 480 5.60 19.13 -33.25
N LEU A 481 6.41 18.09 -33.02
CA LEU A 481 7.85 18.24 -32.78
C LEU A 481 8.59 18.74 -34.04
N SER A 482 8.21 18.27 -35.24
CA SER A 482 8.76 18.78 -36.50
C SER A 482 8.35 20.22 -36.80
N ASN A 483 7.17 20.66 -36.35
CA ASN A 483 6.76 22.06 -36.47
C ASN A 483 7.48 22.99 -35.47
N ILE A 484 7.86 22.48 -34.29
CA ILE A 484 8.66 23.22 -33.30
C ILE A 484 10.13 23.31 -33.76
N CYS A 485 10.73 22.20 -34.22
CA CYS A 485 12.09 22.19 -34.78
C CYS A 485 12.18 22.81 -36.19
N GLY A 486 11.10 22.82 -36.95
CA GLY A 486 11.00 23.47 -38.26
C GLY A 486 10.62 24.95 -38.19
N GLY A 487 10.16 25.43 -37.03
CA GLY A 487 9.90 26.85 -36.78
C GLY A 487 11.18 27.68 -36.73
N THR A 488 12.26 27.14 -36.15
CA THR A 488 13.59 27.76 -36.13
C THR A 488 14.25 27.77 -37.50
N ALA A 489 14.08 26.71 -38.30
CA ALA A 489 14.58 26.67 -39.69
C ALA A 489 13.87 27.67 -40.63
N ARG A 490 12.57 27.91 -40.43
CA ARG A 490 11.82 28.94 -41.18
C ARG A 490 12.15 30.37 -40.74
N ALA A 491 12.44 30.59 -39.46
CA ALA A 491 12.90 31.89 -38.95
C ALA A 491 14.30 32.26 -39.48
N TRP A 492 15.24 31.31 -39.53
CA TRP A 492 16.56 31.51 -40.12
C TRP A 492 16.50 31.82 -41.63
N ARG A 493 15.66 31.09 -42.37
CA ARG A 493 15.49 31.27 -43.82
C ARG A 493 14.84 32.61 -44.20
N ARG A 494 14.04 33.23 -43.31
CA ARG A 494 13.52 34.59 -43.52
C ARG A 494 14.56 35.69 -43.27
N SER A 495 15.50 35.49 -42.32
CA SER A 495 16.57 36.48 -42.06
C SER A 495 17.61 36.54 -43.20
N ILE A 496 17.89 35.42 -43.87
CA ILE A 496 18.87 35.37 -44.98
C ILE A 496 18.30 35.99 -46.26
N VAL A 497 16.98 36.00 -46.46
CA VAL A 497 16.34 36.55 -47.66
C VAL A 497 16.16 38.07 -47.57
N SER A 498 16.16 38.67 -46.38
CA SER A 498 16.07 40.13 -46.21
C SER A 498 17.40 40.89 -46.35
N GLU A 499 18.54 40.21 -46.50
CA GLU A 499 19.87 40.84 -46.60
C GLU A 499 20.48 40.86 -48.02
N ARG A 500 19.78 40.35 -49.03
CA ARG A 500 20.21 40.46 -50.44
C ARG A 500 19.17 41.22 -51.24
N TRP A 501 19.39 42.52 -51.39
CA TRP A 501 19.15 43.37 -52.59
C TRP A 501 18.96 44.84 -52.17
N PRO A 502 19.97 45.73 -52.32
CA PRO A 502 19.71 47.16 -52.43
C PRO A 502 19.13 47.48 -53.82
N PRO A 503 18.22 48.47 -53.94
CA PRO A 503 17.69 48.88 -55.24
C PRO A 503 18.79 49.58 -56.05
N HIS A 504 19.03 49.10 -57.27
CA HIS A 504 19.74 49.86 -58.29
C HIS A 504 18.83 51.00 -58.77
N ASN A 505 19.33 52.24 -58.63
CA ASN A 505 18.88 53.39 -59.39
C ASN A 505 19.33 53.21 -60.85
N GLU A 506 18.39 53.33 -61.80
CA GLU A 506 18.67 53.79 -63.16
C GLU A 506 17.61 54.85 -63.55
N ALA A 507 18.05 55.73 -64.45
CA ALA A 507 17.54 57.04 -64.83
C ALA A 507 16.17 57.08 -65.50
#